data_AF-A0A7S1BYM9-F1
#
_entry.id   AF-A0A7S1BYM9-F1
#
_cell.length_a   1.000
_cell.length_b   1.000
_cell.length_c   1.000
_cell.angle_alpha   90.00
_cell.angle_beta   90.00
_cell.angle_gamma   90.00
#
_symmetry.space_group_name_H-M   'P 1'
#
loop_
_entity.id
_entity.type
_entity.pdbx_description
1 polymer ?
#
loop_
_entity_poly.entity_id
_entity_poly.type
_entity_poly.pdbx_seq_one_letter_code
_entity_poly.pdbx_strand_id
1 'polypeptide(L)'
;MTTTTAMFSILYLIILAACCVQINSECLNTNGVNVAVFEWLKDKSTAESEFGSIGGWELCSNGISFHNLFNGDSDNDGNVKAQTFNEDISAWDTSGVVTMEGMFRSANVFNIDISNWDTAHVESMGRMFEITPFNQDVSQWDTS
;
A
#
# COMPACT_ATOMS: atom_id res chain seq x y z
N MET A 1 -6.15 -28.30 31.79
CA MET A 1 -6.04 -26.89 31.36
C MET A 1 -4.56 -26.56 31.51
N THR A 2 -3.74 -26.39 30.49
CA THR A 2 -3.90 -25.61 29.25
C THR A 2 -2.98 -26.20 28.15
N THR A 3 -3.55 -26.81 27.12
CA THR A 3 -2.85 -27.28 25.90
C THR A 3 -3.29 -26.48 24.68
N THR A 4 -3.57 -25.18 24.86
CA THR A 4 -4.08 -24.30 23.81
C THR A 4 -3.02 -23.39 23.21
N THR A 5 -1.87 -23.18 23.85
CA THR A 5 -0.84 -22.28 23.30
C THR A 5 0.10 -22.93 22.28
N ALA A 6 0.23 -24.26 22.28
CA ALA A 6 1.12 -24.97 21.36
C ALA A 6 0.49 -25.31 19.99
N MET A 7 -0.85 -25.47 19.93
CA MET A 7 -1.55 -25.66 18.64
C MET A 7 -1.69 -24.36 17.85
N PHE A 8 -1.72 -23.20 18.51
CA PHE A 8 -1.68 -21.92 17.81
C PHE A 8 -0.30 -21.66 17.19
N SER A 9 0.83 -22.00 17.84
CA SER A 9 2.15 -21.74 17.23
C SER A 9 2.49 -22.62 16.01
N ILE A 10 1.96 -23.84 15.90
CA ILE A 10 2.29 -24.74 14.78
C ILE A 10 1.33 -24.53 13.60
N LEU A 11 0.04 -24.26 13.86
CA LEU A 11 -0.91 -23.91 12.80
C LEU A 11 -0.60 -22.51 12.21
N TYR A 12 -0.10 -21.58 13.04
CA TYR A 12 0.37 -20.25 12.61
C TYR A 12 1.66 -20.33 11.79
N LEU A 13 2.54 -21.31 12.06
CA LEU A 13 3.73 -21.57 11.22
C LEU A 13 3.37 -22.11 9.82
N ILE A 14 2.26 -22.83 9.69
CA ILE A 14 1.81 -23.40 8.40
C ILE A 14 1.03 -22.36 7.59
N ILE A 15 0.34 -21.41 8.23
CA ILE A 15 -0.32 -20.30 7.55
C ILE A 15 0.71 -19.25 7.06
N LEU A 16 1.77 -18.98 7.83
CA LEU A 16 2.86 -18.08 7.38
C LEU A 16 3.60 -18.61 6.13
N ALA A 17 3.67 -19.93 5.95
CA ALA A 17 4.38 -20.52 4.82
C ALA A 17 3.62 -20.37 3.48
N ALA A 18 2.34 -20.00 3.47
CA ALA A 18 1.56 -19.82 2.24
C ALA A 18 1.48 -18.35 1.75
N CYS A 19 1.74 -17.36 2.60
CA CYS A 19 1.92 -15.96 2.16
C CYS A 19 3.41 -15.62 1.94
N CYS A 20 4.35 -16.37 2.53
CA CYS A 20 5.78 -16.10 2.37
C CYS A 20 6.42 -16.62 1.05
N VAL A 21 5.67 -17.22 0.11
CA VAL A 21 6.20 -17.67 -1.19
C VAL A 21 6.67 -16.50 -2.09
N GLN A 22 6.49 -15.23 -1.68
CA GLN A 22 7.07 -14.07 -2.35
C GLN A 22 8.10 -13.25 -1.56
N ILE A 23 8.55 -13.66 -0.36
CA ILE A 23 9.57 -12.90 0.39
C ILE A 23 10.98 -13.50 0.23
N ASN A 24 11.28 -13.96 -0.98
CA ASN A 24 12.65 -14.20 -1.45
C ASN A 24 13.20 -12.99 -2.27
N SER A 25 12.52 -11.84 -2.25
CA SER A 25 12.99 -10.59 -2.87
C SER A 25 13.18 -9.51 -1.81
N GLU A 26 14.27 -8.75 -1.89
CA GLU A 26 14.68 -7.68 -0.95
C GLU A 26 13.72 -6.49 -0.89
N CYS A 27 12.62 -6.51 -1.66
CA CYS A 27 11.69 -5.41 -1.87
C CYS A 27 10.30 -5.90 -2.34
N LEU A 28 9.28 -5.06 -2.21
CA LEU A 28 7.94 -5.26 -2.74
C LEU A 28 7.87 -4.76 -4.19
N ASN A 29 7.56 -5.68 -5.12
CA ASN A 29 7.16 -5.31 -6.48
C ASN A 29 5.66 -4.95 -6.53
N THR A 30 5.12 -4.68 -7.73
CA THR A 30 3.69 -4.40 -7.93
C THR A 30 2.77 -5.41 -7.24
N ASN A 31 3.01 -6.72 -7.37
CA ASN A 31 2.15 -7.71 -6.73
C ASN A 31 2.28 -7.67 -5.21
N GLY A 32 3.52 -7.52 -4.71
CA GLY A 32 3.81 -7.44 -3.28
C GLY A 32 3.13 -6.27 -2.60
N VAL A 33 3.24 -5.06 -3.16
CA VAL A 33 2.62 -3.85 -2.58
C VAL A 33 1.09 -3.93 -2.63
N ASN A 34 0.51 -4.49 -3.69
CA ASN A 34 -0.95 -4.69 -3.79
C ASN A 34 -1.46 -5.66 -2.70
N VAL A 35 -0.77 -6.78 -2.49
CA VAL A 35 -1.14 -7.75 -1.44
C VAL A 35 -0.97 -7.14 -0.05
N ALA A 36 0.16 -6.47 0.20
CA ALA A 36 0.44 -5.86 1.49
C ALA A 36 -0.60 -4.77 1.84
N VAL A 37 -0.96 -3.90 0.89
CA VAL A 37 -2.02 -2.90 1.08
C VAL A 37 -3.38 -3.55 1.27
N PHE A 38 -3.72 -4.57 0.49
CA PHE A 38 -4.99 -5.28 0.65
C PHE A 38 -5.15 -5.85 2.07
N GLU A 39 -4.14 -6.55 2.58
CA GLU A 39 -4.17 -7.07 3.95
C GLU A 39 -4.14 -5.94 4.98
N TRP A 40 -3.40 -4.85 4.75
CA TRP A 40 -3.38 -3.68 5.63
C TRP A 40 -4.76 -3.04 5.80
N LEU A 41 -5.47 -2.86 4.69
CA LEU A 41 -6.82 -2.29 4.69
C LEU A 41 -7.83 -3.25 5.33
N LYS A 42 -7.66 -4.56 5.17
CA LYS A 42 -8.53 -5.59 5.75
C LYS A 42 -8.34 -5.76 7.25
N ASP A 43 -7.09 -5.92 7.70
CA ASP A 43 -6.69 -6.03 9.09
C ASP A 43 -5.25 -5.51 9.30
N LYS A 44 -5.16 -4.23 9.69
CA LYS A 44 -3.91 -3.56 10.01
C LYS A 44 -3.04 -4.35 11.01
N SER A 45 -3.63 -4.96 12.05
CA SER A 45 -2.83 -5.66 13.06
C SER A 45 -2.15 -6.89 12.49
N THR A 46 -2.85 -7.61 11.61
CA THR A 46 -2.29 -8.78 10.93
C THR A 46 -1.23 -8.35 9.93
N ALA A 47 -1.52 -7.34 9.10
CA ALA A 47 -0.56 -6.81 8.13
C ALA A 47 0.70 -6.23 8.78
N GLU A 48 0.59 -5.51 9.91
CA GLU A 48 1.74 -5.02 10.67
C GLU A 48 2.63 -6.16 11.17
N SER A 49 2.05 -7.31 11.54
CA SER A 49 2.82 -8.48 11.98
C SER A 49 3.53 -9.21 10.84
N GLU A 50 3.00 -9.11 9.61
CA GLU A 50 3.52 -9.80 8.43
C GLU A 50 4.50 -8.95 7.62
N PHE A 51 4.15 -7.67 7.40
CA PHE A 51 4.88 -6.74 6.52
C PHE A 51 5.58 -5.61 7.28
N GLY A 52 5.34 -5.47 8.58
CA GLY A 52 5.79 -4.31 9.35
C GLY A 52 4.92 -3.06 9.08
N SER A 53 5.37 -1.90 9.58
CA SER A 53 4.66 -0.64 9.40
C SER A 53 4.63 -0.23 7.92
N ILE A 54 3.46 0.20 7.45
CA ILE A 54 3.25 0.57 6.04
C ILE A 54 4.24 1.61 5.53
N GLY A 55 4.61 2.61 6.35
CA GLY A 55 5.56 3.64 5.95
C GLY A 55 7.01 3.16 5.80
N GLY A 56 7.35 1.97 6.33
CA GLY A 56 8.68 1.39 6.29
C GLY A 56 8.86 0.30 5.23
N TRP A 57 7.91 0.13 4.31
CA TRP A 57 8.01 -0.88 3.27
C TRP A 57 9.03 -0.48 2.19
N GLU A 58 9.94 -1.40 1.89
CA GLU A 58 10.92 -1.27 0.82
C GLU A 58 10.30 -1.65 -0.53
N LEU A 59 10.38 -0.76 -1.52
CA LEU A 59 9.81 -0.94 -2.86
C LEU A 59 10.91 -1.28 -3.87
N CYS A 60 10.60 -2.14 -4.83
CA CYS A 60 11.56 -2.46 -5.89
C CYS A 60 11.75 -1.28 -6.85
N SER A 61 13.00 -0.99 -7.23
CA SER A 61 13.32 0.21 -8.00
C SER A 61 12.87 0.23 -9.48
N ASN A 62 12.06 -0.74 -9.95
CA ASN A 62 11.72 -0.83 -11.37
C ASN A 62 10.26 -1.28 -11.61
N GLY A 63 9.51 -0.46 -12.35
CA GLY A 63 8.25 -0.85 -13.01
C GLY A 63 7.09 -1.09 -12.05
N ILE A 64 7.02 -0.35 -10.94
CA ILE A 64 5.95 -0.53 -9.94
C ILE A 64 4.69 0.21 -10.37
N SER A 65 3.55 -0.49 -10.27
CA SER A 65 2.23 0.10 -10.44
C SER A 65 1.56 0.31 -9.08
N PHE A 66 1.16 1.55 -8.81
CA PHE A 66 0.28 1.94 -7.70
C PHE A 66 -1.18 2.10 -8.15
N HIS A 67 -1.54 1.50 -9.29
CA HIS A 67 -2.88 1.60 -9.85
C HIS A 67 -3.94 1.18 -8.80
N ASN A 68 -4.82 2.11 -8.43
CA ASN A 68 -5.92 1.93 -7.48
C ASN A 68 -5.54 1.42 -6.07
N LEU A 69 -4.29 1.58 -5.64
CA LEU A 69 -3.78 0.96 -4.41
C LEU A 69 -4.61 1.26 -3.15
N PHE A 70 -5.07 2.51 -3.01
CA PHE A 70 -5.96 2.99 -1.94
C PHE A 70 -7.25 3.60 -2.51
N ASN A 71 -7.77 3.04 -3.61
CA ASN A 71 -9.01 3.51 -4.19
C ASN A 71 -10.20 3.15 -3.27
N GLY A 72 -10.91 4.18 -2.80
CA GLY A 72 -12.08 4.09 -1.93
C GLY A 72 -13.41 3.90 -2.65
N ASP A 73 -13.41 3.84 -3.99
CA ASP A 73 -14.58 3.41 -4.74
C ASP A 73 -14.78 1.91 -4.54
N SER A 74 -15.97 1.56 -4.05
CA SER A 74 -16.37 0.20 -3.75
C SER A 74 -16.55 -0.63 -5.02
N ASP A 75 -15.45 -1.09 -5.62
CA ASP A 75 -15.49 -2.15 -6.62
C ASP A 75 -15.71 -3.49 -5.88
N ASN A 76 -16.96 -3.76 -5.51
CA ASN A 76 -17.55 -5.06 -5.13
C ASN A 76 -16.98 -5.86 -3.94
N ASP A 77 -15.87 -5.46 -3.30
CA ASP A 77 -15.33 -6.16 -2.10
C ASP A 77 -15.63 -5.44 -0.77
N GLY A 78 -16.30 -4.29 -0.80
CA GLY A 78 -16.73 -3.59 0.41
C GLY A 78 -15.60 -3.02 1.27
N ASN A 79 -14.41 -2.83 0.69
CA ASN A 79 -13.25 -2.30 1.41
C ASN A 79 -13.34 -0.77 1.64
N VAL A 80 -14.27 -0.37 2.50
CA VAL A 80 -14.46 1.03 2.95
C VAL A 80 -13.25 1.59 3.70
N LYS A 81 -12.25 0.75 4.03
CA LYS A 81 -11.09 1.18 4.81
C LYS A 81 -10.16 2.10 4.01
N ALA A 82 -10.15 1.97 2.67
CA ALA A 82 -9.47 2.91 1.79
C ALA A 82 -10.04 4.34 1.91
N GLN A 83 -11.36 4.50 2.13
CA GLN A 83 -11.98 5.82 2.35
C GLN A 83 -11.48 6.50 3.62
N THR A 84 -11.00 5.72 4.58
CA THR A 84 -10.47 6.21 5.87
C THR A 84 -8.93 6.16 5.93
N PHE A 85 -8.25 5.82 4.83
CA PHE A 85 -6.81 5.70 4.81
C PHE A 85 -6.13 7.07 4.96
N ASN A 86 -5.24 7.20 5.95
CA ASN A 86 -4.45 8.41 6.21
C ASN A 86 -3.17 8.09 7.01
N GLU A 87 -2.55 6.95 6.71
CA GLU A 87 -1.32 6.53 7.36
C GLU A 87 -0.11 7.17 6.67
N ASP A 88 0.98 7.37 7.42
CA ASP A 88 2.20 7.96 6.87
C ASP A 88 2.91 6.99 5.90
N ILE A 89 2.98 7.40 4.65
CA ILE A 89 3.66 6.73 3.54
C ILE A 89 4.63 7.69 2.82
N SER A 90 4.94 8.83 3.45
CA SER A 90 5.84 9.85 2.90
C SER A 90 7.23 9.28 2.63
N ALA A 91 7.66 8.27 3.39
CA ALA A 91 8.98 7.66 3.28
C ALA A 91 9.16 6.65 2.14
N TRP A 92 8.11 6.32 1.37
CA TRP A 92 8.25 5.40 0.24
C TRP A 92 9.17 5.96 -0.85
N ASP A 93 10.11 5.14 -1.32
CA ASP A 93 10.90 5.44 -2.52
C ASP A 93 10.05 5.17 -3.78
N THR A 94 9.56 6.23 -4.40
CA THR A 94 8.72 6.16 -5.61
C THR A 94 9.51 6.25 -6.92
N SER A 95 10.85 6.28 -6.88
CA SER A 95 11.69 6.45 -8.08
C SER A 95 11.48 5.36 -9.14
N GLY A 96 11.01 4.18 -8.73
CA GLY A 96 10.68 3.04 -9.61
C GLY A 96 9.21 2.94 -10.05
N VAL A 97 8.35 3.89 -9.68
CA VAL A 97 6.89 3.86 -9.94
C VAL A 97 6.60 4.38 -11.34
N VAL A 98 5.81 3.62 -12.11
CA VAL A 98 5.42 3.96 -13.49
C VAL A 98 3.97 4.41 -13.62
N THR A 99 3.10 4.10 -12.66
CA THR A 99 1.72 4.59 -12.65
C THR A 99 1.19 4.77 -11.24
N MET A 100 0.51 5.89 -11.02
CA MET A 100 -0.22 6.26 -9.79
C MET A 100 -1.72 6.47 -10.07
N GLU A 101 -2.22 5.95 -11.19
CA GLU A 101 -3.61 6.10 -11.62
C GLU A 101 -4.58 5.62 -10.54
N GLY A 102 -5.51 6.50 -10.15
CA GLY A 102 -6.55 6.20 -9.17
C GLY A 102 -6.06 5.82 -7.77
N MET A 103 -4.76 5.98 -7.46
CA MET A 103 -4.14 5.47 -6.23
C MET A 103 -4.90 5.89 -4.98
N PHE A 104 -5.40 7.12 -4.89
CA PHE A 104 -6.15 7.65 -3.76
C PHE A 104 -7.56 8.09 -4.14
N ARG A 105 -8.12 7.61 -5.24
CA ARG A 105 -9.47 8.00 -5.68
C ARG A 105 -10.49 7.68 -4.58
N SER A 106 -11.32 8.63 -4.17
CA SER A 106 -12.29 8.49 -3.07
C SER A 106 -11.70 8.07 -1.71
N ALA A 107 -10.41 8.33 -1.47
CA ALA A 107 -9.79 8.21 -0.16
C ALA A 107 -10.16 9.44 0.70
N ASN A 108 -11.41 9.48 1.17
CA ASN A 108 -12.11 10.67 1.71
C ASN A 108 -11.40 11.48 2.82
N VAL A 109 -10.34 10.96 3.43
CA VAL A 109 -9.58 11.64 4.49
C VAL A 109 -8.08 11.74 4.21
N PHE A 110 -7.60 11.19 3.09
CA PHE A 110 -6.17 11.17 2.78
C PHE A 110 -5.66 12.57 2.48
N ASN A 111 -4.67 13.03 3.25
CA ASN A 111 -4.05 14.34 3.06
C ASN A 111 -2.62 14.40 3.65
N ILE A 112 -1.88 13.29 3.58
CA ILE A 112 -0.50 13.21 4.05
C ILE A 112 0.42 13.92 3.04
N ASP A 113 1.43 14.62 3.56
CA ASP A 113 2.47 15.25 2.76
C ASP A 113 3.30 14.17 2.03
N ILE A 114 3.21 14.20 0.69
CA ILE A 114 3.93 13.34 -0.25
C ILE A 114 4.67 14.19 -1.29
N SER A 115 4.97 15.45 -0.94
CA SER A 115 5.70 16.39 -1.78
C SER A 115 7.10 15.89 -2.16
N ASN A 116 7.65 14.96 -1.36
CA ASN A 116 8.97 14.38 -1.53
C ASN A 116 9.02 13.17 -2.47
N TRP A 117 7.88 12.68 -2.97
CA TRP A 117 7.85 11.57 -3.92
C TRP A 117 8.49 11.96 -5.25
N ASP A 118 9.31 11.05 -5.78
CA ASP A 118 9.85 11.13 -7.13
C ASP A 118 8.79 10.67 -8.13
N THR A 119 8.40 11.55 -9.06
CA THR A 119 7.42 11.27 -10.11
C THR A 119 8.02 11.27 -11.52
N ALA A 120 9.34 11.36 -11.66
CA ALA A 120 10.02 11.51 -12.95
C ALA A 120 9.78 10.34 -13.93
N HIS A 121 9.43 9.16 -13.41
CA HIS A 121 9.13 7.96 -14.20
C HIS A 121 7.63 7.61 -14.28
N VAL A 122 6.76 8.43 -13.69
CA VAL A 122 5.32 8.16 -13.64
C VAL A 122 4.69 8.55 -14.98
N GLU A 123 4.14 7.58 -15.69
CA GLU A 123 3.49 7.77 -16.99
C GLU A 123 2.01 8.16 -16.88
N SER A 124 1.36 7.85 -15.74
CA SER A 124 -0.05 8.14 -15.51
C SER A 124 -0.36 8.44 -14.05
N MET A 125 -1.05 9.57 -13.82
CA MET A 125 -1.62 9.98 -12.53
C MET A 125 -3.14 10.19 -12.64
N GLY A 126 -3.78 9.61 -13.67
CA GLY A 126 -5.20 9.81 -13.94
C GLY A 126 -6.07 9.52 -12.72
N ARG A 127 -6.95 10.46 -12.34
CA ARG A 127 -7.87 10.33 -11.19
C ARG A 127 -7.21 10.02 -9.84
N MET A 128 -5.90 10.22 -9.68
CA MET A 128 -5.17 9.88 -8.45
C MET A 128 -5.83 10.43 -7.19
N PHE A 129 -6.34 11.68 -7.24
CA PHE A 129 -7.04 12.35 -6.14
C PHE A 129 -8.50 12.71 -6.48
N GLU A 130 -9.14 12.01 -7.42
CA GLU A 130 -10.55 12.28 -7.74
C GLU A 130 -11.42 12.00 -6.50
N ILE A 131 -12.24 12.98 -6.08
CA ILE A 131 -13.12 12.91 -4.88
C ILE A 131 -12.33 12.83 -3.55
N THR A 132 -11.04 13.15 -3.57
CA THR A 132 -10.16 13.13 -2.39
C THR A 132 -9.80 14.55 -1.96
N PRO A 133 -9.92 14.93 -0.68
CA PRO A 133 -9.65 16.29 -0.20
C PRO A 133 -8.16 16.60 -0.06
N PHE A 134 -7.35 16.13 -1.01
CA PHE A 134 -5.90 16.32 -1.02
C PHE A 134 -5.54 17.77 -1.35
N ASN A 135 -4.69 18.38 -0.53
CA ASN A 135 -4.29 19.79 -0.69
C ASN A 135 -2.81 20.08 -0.35
N GLN A 136 -1.95 19.05 -0.41
CA GLN A 136 -0.52 19.22 -0.16
C GLN A 136 0.20 19.83 -1.35
N ASP A 137 1.40 20.36 -1.11
CA ASP A 137 2.24 20.93 -2.16
C ASP A 137 2.80 19.82 -3.07
N VAL A 138 2.56 19.95 -4.38
CA VAL A 138 3.07 19.04 -5.41
C VAL A 138 3.88 19.79 -6.47
N SER A 139 4.33 21.00 -6.16
CA SER A 139 5.10 21.85 -7.08
C SER A 139 6.44 21.24 -7.51
N GLN A 140 6.94 20.25 -6.78
CA GLN A 140 8.18 19.53 -7.08
C GLN A 140 7.99 18.31 -7.98
N TRP A 141 6.74 17.90 -8.23
CA TRP A 141 6.47 16.74 -9.09
C TRP A 141 6.75 17.08 -10.55
N ASP A 142 7.39 16.15 -11.24
CA ASP A 142 7.45 16.18 -12.71
C ASP A 142 6.11 15.71 -13.28
N THR A 143 5.47 16.58 -14.05
CA THR A 143 4.19 16.33 -14.74
C THR A 143 4.28 16.65 -16.24
N SER A 144 5.50 16.67 -16.79
CA SER A 144 5.78 17.15 -18.17
C SER A 144 5.50 16.13 -19.28
#